data_AF-A0A0N1D040-F1
#
_entry.id   AF-A0A0N1D040-F1
#
_cell.length_a   1.000
_cell.length_b   1.000
_cell.length_c   1.000
_cell.angle_alpha   90.00
_cell.angle_beta   90.00
_cell.angle_gamma   90.00
#
_symmetry.space_group_name_H-M   'P 1'
#
loop_
_entity.id
_entity.type
_entity.pdbx_description
1 polymer ?
#
loop_
_entity_poly.entity_id
_entity_poly.type
_entity_poly.pdbx_seq_one_letter_code
_entity_poly.pdbx_strand_id
1 'polypeptide(L)'
;MSRTRRLAVTLVVATTVGLLAGCTPAAEPTPSTSSRPDGSEPAVTHNGPQPTAMTTEDGVEVWDLTVPPSAEAFGIDTSDGSSSRVRPGAYSSSGGGGRPVRFLLPGGKTVDVRANEVIFQLNDSPEGVTDPTSGKVLVPAGRKFSLRVDAPAAEGAEAGVAAYEEALAAVGLPADTVDELRQKIDGGPTGRPGDAPQSMGVSADLPRQQGVGFGVSTTFQPDSDDLVFLLEYDADWDVVPIP
;
A
#
# COMPACT_ATOMS: atom_id res chain seq x y z
N MET A 1 27.92 -9.94 -63.22
CA MET A 1 28.35 -8.77 -64.02
C MET A 1 27.17 -8.27 -64.83
N SER A 2 26.72 -7.03 -64.58
CA SER A 2 26.18 -6.05 -65.55
C SER A 2 25.11 -5.17 -64.89
N ARG A 3 25.57 -3.97 -64.49
CA ARG A 3 24.78 -2.80 -64.15
C ARG A 3 23.88 -2.40 -65.33
N THR A 4 22.82 -1.62 -65.07
CA THR A 4 22.55 -0.23 -65.57
C THR A 4 21.03 0.03 -65.46
N ARG A 5 20.48 0.88 -64.56
CA ARG A 5 20.53 2.35 -64.34
C ARG A 5 19.47 3.14 -65.13
N ARG A 6 18.86 4.12 -64.44
CA ARG A 6 18.09 5.33 -64.88
C ARG A 6 16.56 5.13 -64.95
N LEU A 7 15.68 5.81 -64.20
CA LEU A 7 15.56 7.20 -63.68
C LEU A 7 15.22 8.22 -64.79
N ALA A 8 13.95 8.64 -64.84
CA ALA A 8 13.40 9.92 -65.32
C ALA A 8 11.88 9.94 -64.96
N VAL A 9 11.27 10.85 -64.19
CA VAL A 9 11.28 12.32 -64.07
C VAL A 9 10.31 13.01 -65.05
N THR A 10 9.31 13.69 -64.46
CA THR A 10 8.47 14.83 -64.95
C THR A 10 7.48 14.56 -66.09
N LEU A 11 6.37 15.31 -66.27
CA LEU A 11 6.07 16.73 -66.03
C LEU A 11 4.52 16.92 -66.03
N VAL A 12 3.87 17.54 -65.02
CA VAL A 12 3.42 18.96 -64.87
C VAL A 12 2.29 19.44 -65.81
N VAL A 13 1.50 20.36 -65.23
CA VAL A 13 0.69 21.47 -65.77
C VAL A 13 -0.74 21.12 -66.27
N ALA A 14 -1.82 21.87 -66.03
CA ALA A 14 -1.94 23.28 -65.66
C ALA A 14 -3.38 23.70 -65.24
N THR A 15 -3.46 24.65 -64.28
CA THR A 15 -4.29 25.90 -64.24
C THR A 15 -5.84 25.81 -64.27
N THR A 16 -6.63 26.65 -63.58
CA THR A 16 -6.51 28.11 -63.30
C THR A 16 -7.55 28.50 -62.22
N VAL A 17 -7.15 29.13 -61.11
CA VAL A 17 -7.36 30.55 -60.70
C VAL A 17 -8.80 31.06 -60.59
N GLY A 18 -9.14 31.53 -59.38
CA GLY A 18 -10.14 32.57 -59.12
C GLY A 18 -9.85 33.25 -57.77
N LEU A 19 -9.32 34.49 -57.81
CA LEU A 19 -9.08 35.36 -56.66
C LEU A 19 -10.38 35.71 -55.91
N LEU A 20 -10.28 36.04 -54.61
CA LEU A 20 -10.59 37.38 -54.09
C LEU A 20 -10.18 37.52 -52.62
N ALA A 21 -9.93 38.78 -52.24
CA ALA A 21 -9.16 39.25 -51.10
C ALA A 21 -9.85 39.14 -49.73
N GLY A 22 -9.04 39.12 -48.66
CA GLY A 22 -9.49 39.53 -47.33
C GLY A 22 -8.69 38.95 -46.17
N CYS A 23 -7.89 39.82 -45.54
CA CYS A 23 -7.40 39.76 -44.15
C CYS A 23 -6.23 38.82 -43.81
N THR A 24 -5.19 39.43 -43.26
CA THR A 24 -3.97 38.88 -42.65
C THR A 24 -4.22 37.66 -41.75
N PRO A 25 -3.42 36.58 -41.82
CA PRO A 25 -3.42 35.59 -40.75
C PRO A 25 -2.77 36.21 -39.50
N ALA A 26 -3.54 36.18 -38.41
CA ALA A 26 -3.07 36.42 -37.07
C ALA A 26 -1.87 35.53 -36.75
N ALA A 27 -0.96 36.06 -35.93
CA ALA A 27 0.16 35.35 -35.36
C ALA A 27 -0.26 33.97 -34.85
N GLU A 28 0.55 32.95 -35.18
CA GLU A 28 0.44 31.61 -34.61
C GLU A 28 0.40 31.72 -33.07
N PRO A 29 -0.61 31.14 -32.39
CA PRO A 29 -0.52 31.00 -30.96
C PRO A 29 0.60 30.01 -30.67
N THR A 30 1.65 30.50 -30.03
CA THR A 30 2.65 29.71 -29.33
C THR A 30 1.96 28.57 -28.57
N PRO A 31 2.47 27.33 -28.63
CA PRO A 31 1.90 26.24 -27.85
C PRO A 31 2.05 26.62 -26.38
N SER A 32 0.94 27.07 -25.80
CA SER A 32 0.77 27.11 -24.36
C SER A 32 0.76 25.65 -23.94
N THR A 33 1.90 25.14 -23.47
CA THR A 33 1.94 23.98 -22.58
C THR A 33 1.20 24.40 -21.32
N SER A 34 -0.13 24.31 -21.40
CA SER A 34 -1.00 24.30 -20.25
C SER A 34 -0.57 23.10 -19.43
N SER A 35 -0.02 23.41 -18.26
CA SER A 35 0.16 22.49 -17.15
C SER A 35 -1.17 21.79 -16.90
N ARG A 36 -1.29 20.56 -17.40
CA ARG A 36 -2.23 19.60 -16.84
C ARG A 36 -1.44 18.89 -15.76
N PRO A 37 -1.76 19.08 -14.47
CA PRO A 37 -1.24 18.16 -13.47
C PRO A 37 -1.81 16.81 -13.86
N ASP A 38 -0.93 15.96 -14.36
CA ASP A 38 -1.15 14.53 -14.45
C ASP A 38 -1.61 14.08 -13.06
N GLY A 39 -2.70 13.32 -13.02
CA GLY A 39 -3.38 12.96 -11.79
C GLY A 39 -2.38 12.31 -10.84
N SER A 40 -1.89 13.09 -9.89
CA SER A 40 -0.99 12.61 -8.86
C SER A 40 -1.80 11.61 -8.06
N GLU A 41 -1.47 10.33 -8.20
CA GLU A 41 -1.77 9.35 -7.16
C GLU A 41 -1.43 10.02 -5.82
N PRO A 42 -2.32 10.02 -4.82
CA PRO A 42 -2.04 10.66 -3.54
C PRO A 42 -0.93 9.87 -2.85
N ALA A 43 0.32 10.20 -3.18
CA ALA A 43 1.47 9.73 -2.43
C ALA A 43 1.37 10.39 -1.06
N VAL A 44 0.92 9.62 -0.06
CA VAL A 44 0.85 10.11 1.32
C VAL A 44 2.28 10.39 1.75
N THR A 45 2.60 11.68 1.83
CA THR A 45 3.90 12.17 2.29
C THR A 45 3.88 12.21 3.80
N HIS A 46 4.88 11.59 4.43
CA HIS A 46 5.07 11.67 5.87
C HIS A 46 5.24 13.12 6.32
N ASN A 47 4.45 13.56 7.30
CA ASN A 47 4.50 14.93 7.83
C ASN A 47 5.00 15.01 9.28
N GLY A 48 5.38 13.88 9.89
CA GLY A 48 5.87 13.83 11.26
C GLY A 48 7.40 13.98 11.38
N PRO A 49 7.94 13.91 12.60
CA PRO A 49 9.38 13.89 12.81
C PRO A 49 10.03 12.69 12.11
N GLN A 50 11.34 12.79 11.87
CA GLN A 50 12.13 11.66 11.37
C GLN A 50 12.04 10.50 12.38
N PRO A 51 11.60 9.30 11.96
CA PRO A 51 11.59 8.12 12.83
C PRO A 51 13.00 7.73 13.26
N THR A 52 13.17 7.36 14.53
CA THR A 52 14.46 6.86 15.06
C THR A 52 14.63 5.35 14.91
N ALA A 53 13.53 4.61 14.69
CA ALA A 53 13.57 3.17 14.44
C ALA A 53 13.80 2.80 12.97
N MET A 54 13.85 3.79 12.06
CA MET A 54 14.04 3.56 10.64
C MET A 54 15.43 3.99 10.19
N THR A 55 16.06 3.14 9.39
CA THR A 55 17.30 3.43 8.69
C THR A 55 17.19 3.02 7.22
N THR A 56 18.18 3.39 6.40
CA THR A 56 18.30 2.90 5.03
C THR A 56 19.63 2.22 4.85
N GLU A 57 19.60 0.97 4.42
CA GLU A 57 20.79 0.13 4.17
C GLU A 57 20.73 -0.37 2.73
N ASP A 58 21.71 0.01 1.90
CA ASP A 58 21.81 -0.43 0.49
C ASP A 58 20.51 -0.25 -0.34
N GLY A 59 19.75 0.81 -0.05
CA GLY A 59 18.48 1.10 -0.73
C GLY A 59 17.27 0.34 -0.19
N VAL A 60 17.42 -0.38 0.92
CA VAL A 60 16.34 -1.03 1.68
C VAL A 60 15.99 -0.17 2.90
N GLU A 61 14.70 0.10 3.08
CA GLU A 61 14.18 0.74 4.30
C GLU A 61 14.13 -0.31 5.41
N VAL A 62 14.89 -0.10 6.48
CA VAL A 62 15.00 -1.05 7.60
C VAL A 62 14.30 -0.46 8.83
N TRP A 63 13.28 -1.16 9.32
CA TRP A 63 12.55 -0.83 10.54
C TRP A 63 12.94 -1.78 11.67
N ASP A 64 13.52 -1.22 12.73
CA ASP A 64 13.82 -1.96 13.95
C ASP A 64 12.58 -2.00 14.87
N LEU A 65 11.85 -3.12 14.84
CA LEU A 65 10.67 -3.33 15.71
C LEU A 65 11.05 -3.90 17.09
N THR A 66 12.35 -4.02 17.38
CA THR A 66 12.86 -4.47 18.69
C THR A 66 13.00 -3.33 19.69
N VAL A 67 13.02 -2.07 19.22
CA VAL A 67 13.03 -0.90 20.11
C VAL A 67 11.67 -0.74 20.81
N PRO A 68 11.64 -0.18 22.04
CA PRO A 68 10.38 0.14 22.69
C PRO A 68 9.48 1.05 21.82
N PRO A 69 8.19 0.76 21.67
CA PRO A 69 7.31 1.52 20.79
C PRO A 69 7.12 2.95 21.33
N SER A 70 7.29 3.95 20.47
CA SER A 70 7.08 5.35 20.81
C SER A 70 6.74 6.19 19.59
N ALA A 71 6.17 7.38 19.82
CA ALA A 71 5.92 8.31 18.73
C ALA A 71 7.22 8.70 18.01
N GLU A 72 8.31 8.92 18.76
CA GLU A 72 9.63 9.23 18.20
C GLU A 72 10.21 8.07 17.38
N ALA A 73 10.12 6.83 17.88
CA ALA A 73 10.56 5.64 17.16
C ALA A 73 9.92 5.54 15.77
N PHE A 74 8.62 5.83 15.68
CA PHE A 74 7.83 5.67 14.47
C PHE A 74 7.58 6.98 13.70
N GLY A 75 8.18 8.09 14.14
CA GLY A 75 8.04 9.40 13.52
C GLY A 75 6.63 9.99 13.60
N ILE A 76 5.79 9.56 14.54
CA ILE A 76 4.40 10.02 14.67
C ILE A 76 4.38 11.43 15.27
N ASP A 77 3.72 12.37 14.59
CA ASP A 77 3.52 13.71 15.14
C ASP A 77 2.50 13.69 16.28
N THR A 78 2.90 14.15 17.45
CA THR A 78 2.02 14.34 18.61
C THR A 78 1.91 15.81 19.02
N SER A 79 2.52 16.73 18.25
CA SER A 79 2.67 18.15 18.57
C SER A 79 1.63 19.06 17.89
N ASP A 80 0.91 18.54 16.90
CA ASP A 80 -0.08 19.26 16.09
C ASP A 80 -1.32 19.77 16.85
N GLY A 81 -1.40 19.52 18.17
CA GLY A 81 -2.53 19.91 19.01
C GLY A 81 -3.83 19.19 18.64
N SER A 82 -3.75 18.13 17.82
CA SER A 82 -4.90 17.33 17.44
C SER A 82 -5.52 16.68 18.67
N SER A 83 -6.84 16.84 18.81
CA SER A 83 -7.64 16.11 19.79
C SER A 83 -7.91 14.66 19.36
N SER A 84 -7.44 14.27 18.16
CA SER A 84 -7.56 12.90 17.70
C SER A 84 -6.75 11.98 18.60
N ARG A 85 -7.45 10.97 19.14
CA ARG A 85 -6.82 9.87 19.88
C ARG A 85 -6.03 8.95 18.97
N VAL A 86 -6.28 9.01 17.66
CA VAL A 86 -5.61 8.24 16.62
C VAL A 86 -4.67 9.15 15.83
N ARG A 87 -3.39 8.79 15.78
CA ARG A 87 -2.35 9.55 15.06
C ARG A 87 -1.49 8.61 14.21
N PRO A 88 -1.40 8.82 12.89
CA PRO A 88 -0.57 8.01 12.01
C PRO A 88 0.82 8.62 11.77
N GLY A 89 1.80 7.76 11.52
CA GLY A 89 3.04 8.05 10.80
C GLY A 89 3.08 7.16 9.56
N ALA A 90 2.91 7.74 8.38
CA ALA A 90 2.68 7.00 7.14
C ALA A 90 3.78 7.28 6.11
N TYR A 91 4.34 6.21 5.55
CA TYR A 91 5.47 6.23 4.63
C TYR A 91 5.08 5.48 3.35
N SER A 92 4.84 6.23 2.28
CA SER A 92 4.35 5.69 1.00
C SER A 92 5.43 5.69 -0.07
N SER A 93 5.34 4.74 -0.98
CA SER A 93 6.03 4.80 -2.27
C SER A 93 5.07 5.20 -3.39
N SER A 94 5.54 6.02 -4.33
CA SER A 94 4.78 6.47 -5.49
C SER A 94 4.80 5.49 -6.68
N GLY A 95 5.03 4.19 -6.45
CA GLY A 95 5.14 3.19 -7.53
C GLY A 95 4.44 1.89 -7.18
N GLY A 96 3.64 1.35 -8.11
CA GLY A 96 2.74 0.21 -7.86
C GLY A 96 3.40 -1.14 -7.54
N GLY A 97 4.72 -1.27 -7.72
CA GLY A 97 5.46 -2.50 -7.41
C GLY A 97 6.02 -2.57 -5.97
N GLY A 98 5.66 -1.61 -5.12
CA GLY A 98 6.21 -1.44 -3.77
C GLY A 98 7.68 -1.04 -3.74
N ARG A 99 8.19 -0.74 -2.55
CA ARG A 99 9.62 -0.55 -2.25
C ARG A 99 10.12 -1.69 -1.35
N PRO A 100 11.42 -2.02 -1.37
CA PRO A 100 11.95 -3.03 -0.47
C PRO A 100 11.98 -2.48 0.97
N VAL A 101 11.37 -3.22 1.88
CA VAL A 101 11.34 -2.92 3.31
C VAL A 101 11.77 -4.15 4.09
N ARG A 102 12.56 -3.96 5.14
CA ARG A 102 13.02 -5.00 6.05
C ARG A 102 12.57 -4.68 7.46
N PHE A 103 11.92 -5.62 8.12
CA PHE A 103 11.56 -5.52 9.54
C PHE A 103 12.49 -6.39 10.39
N LEU A 104 13.09 -5.80 11.42
CA LEU A 104 13.82 -6.52 12.45
C LEU A 104 12.83 -6.82 13.58
N LEU A 105 12.56 -8.10 13.82
CA LEU A 105 11.61 -8.55 14.81
C LEU A 105 12.31 -9.05 16.07
N PRO A 106 11.62 -8.99 17.24
CA PRO A 106 12.09 -9.68 18.44
C PRO A 106 12.42 -11.15 18.16
N GLY A 107 13.43 -11.67 18.87
CA GLY A 107 13.93 -13.03 18.64
C GLY A 107 14.94 -13.15 17.49
N GLY A 108 15.40 -12.03 16.93
CA GLY A 108 16.44 -12.00 15.89
C GLY A 108 15.95 -12.43 14.51
N LYS A 109 14.63 -12.37 14.28
CA LYS A 109 14.02 -12.66 12.99
C LYS A 109 14.03 -11.40 12.12
N THR A 110 14.18 -11.60 10.82
CA THR A 110 14.10 -10.55 9.82
C THR A 110 13.04 -10.92 8.81
N VAL A 111 12.21 -9.95 8.40
CA VAL A 111 11.18 -10.13 7.38
C VAL A 111 11.40 -9.10 6.29
N ASP A 112 11.66 -9.57 5.08
CA ASP A 112 11.85 -8.73 3.89
C ASP A 112 10.57 -8.74 3.06
N VAL A 113 10.06 -7.55 2.71
CA VAL A 113 8.80 -7.38 1.98
C VAL A 113 8.90 -6.31 0.89
N ARG A 114 7.92 -6.34 -0.01
CA ARG A 114 7.61 -5.22 -0.91
C ARG A 114 6.44 -4.45 -0.30
N ALA A 115 6.63 -3.17 0.01
CA ALA A 115 5.61 -2.34 0.63
C ALA A 115 5.24 -1.14 -0.26
N ASN A 116 3.96 -0.95 -0.52
CA ASN A 116 3.42 0.29 -1.05
C ASN A 116 3.33 1.33 0.07
N GLU A 117 2.82 0.93 1.24
CA GLU A 117 2.66 1.78 2.42
C GLU A 117 3.20 1.08 3.66
N VAL A 118 3.84 1.87 4.54
CA VAL A 118 4.19 1.47 5.91
C VAL A 118 3.54 2.50 6.81
N ILE A 119 2.61 2.07 7.67
CA ILE A 119 1.80 2.95 8.50
C ILE A 119 1.93 2.51 9.95
N PHE A 120 2.53 3.36 10.76
CA PHE A 120 2.46 3.23 12.20
C PHE A 120 1.29 4.06 12.73
N GLN A 121 0.59 3.53 13.71
CA GLN A 121 -0.54 4.20 14.34
C GLN A 121 -0.36 4.19 15.86
N LEU A 122 -0.56 5.35 16.46
CA LEU A 122 -0.69 5.54 17.89
C LEU A 122 -2.16 5.75 18.21
N ASN A 123 -2.68 5.00 19.19
CA ASN A 123 -4.04 5.15 19.71
C ASN A 123 -4.03 5.31 21.24
N ASP A 124 -4.50 6.45 21.73
CA ASP A 124 -4.65 6.72 23.16
C ASP A 124 -6.06 6.41 23.67
N SER A 125 -6.12 5.59 24.72
CA SER A 125 -7.34 5.22 25.43
C SER A 125 -7.16 5.48 26.93
N PRO A 126 -7.37 6.72 27.42
CA PRO A 126 -7.07 7.07 28.81
C PRO A 126 -7.84 6.25 29.85
N GLU A 127 -9.11 5.95 29.56
CA GLU A 127 -10.02 5.25 30.49
C GLU A 127 -10.21 3.76 30.13
N GLY A 128 -9.79 3.34 28.94
CA GLY A 128 -10.20 2.05 28.40
C GLY A 128 -11.70 1.99 28.07
N VAL A 129 -12.15 0.83 27.62
CA VAL A 129 -13.55 0.49 27.43
C VAL A 129 -13.76 -0.88 28.05
N THR A 130 -14.74 -0.99 28.94
CA THR A 130 -15.14 -2.25 29.55
C THR A 130 -16.59 -2.51 29.19
N ASP A 131 -16.92 -3.75 28.85
CA ASP A 131 -18.28 -4.18 28.64
C ASP A 131 -19.06 -4.04 29.96
N PRO A 132 -20.14 -3.24 30.01
CA PRO A 132 -20.81 -2.92 31.27
C PRO A 132 -21.58 -4.09 31.86
N THR A 133 -21.82 -5.16 31.07
CA THR A 133 -22.61 -6.32 31.50
C THR A 133 -21.72 -7.44 32.02
N SER A 134 -20.65 -7.73 31.30
CA SER A 134 -19.72 -8.84 31.58
C SER A 134 -18.49 -8.40 32.36
N GLY A 135 -18.21 -7.09 32.45
CA GLY A 135 -16.97 -6.57 33.03
C GLY A 135 -15.71 -6.88 32.21
N LYS A 136 -15.87 -7.39 30.98
CA LYS A 136 -14.74 -7.73 30.10
C LYS A 136 -14.12 -6.44 29.55
N VAL A 137 -12.80 -6.31 29.66
CA VAL A 137 -12.05 -5.23 28.99
C VAL A 137 -12.16 -5.41 27.48
N LEU A 138 -12.75 -4.44 26.80
CA LEU A 138 -12.89 -4.37 25.34
C LEU A 138 -11.73 -3.59 24.72
N VAL A 139 -11.36 -2.47 25.36
CA VAL A 139 -10.18 -1.68 25.01
C VAL A 139 -9.42 -1.41 26.30
N PRO A 140 -8.17 -1.87 26.45
CA PRO A 140 -7.38 -1.56 27.64
C PRO A 140 -7.13 -0.05 27.77
N ALA A 141 -6.97 0.42 29.01
CA ALA A 141 -6.52 1.77 29.27
C ALA A 141 -5.01 1.88 28.97
N GLY A 142 -4.60 2.98 28.34
CA GLY A 142 -3.21 3.26 27.96
C GLY A 142 -3.07 3.66 26.49
N ARG A 143 -1.84 3.59 25.99
CA ARG A 143 -1.45 3.87 24.61
C ARG A 143 -1.14 2.57 23.88
N LYS A 144 -1.78 2.38 22.72
CA LYS A 144 -1.49 1.28 21.80
C LYS A 144 -0.70 1.79 20.60
N PHE A 145 0.26 1.00 20.16
CA PHE A 145 0.92 1.16 18.87
C PHE A 145 0.57 -0.02 17.96
N SER A 146 0.40 0.24 16.68
CA SER A 146 0.28 -0.78 15.65
C SER A 146 0.99 -0.37 14.38
N LEU A 147 1.36 -1.36 13.59
CA LEU A 147 1.93 -1.26 12.26
C LEU A 147 0.97 -1.93 11.29
N ARG A 148 0.78 -1.30 10.14
CA ARG A 148 0.18 -1.85 8.94
C ARG A 148 1.15 -1.66 7.79
N VAL A 149 1.31 -2.69 6.97
CA VAL A 149 2.13 -2.65 5.76
C VAL A 149 1.30 -3.18 4.61
N ASP A 150 1.01 -2.31 3.65
CA ASP A 150 0.25 -2.68 2.47
C ASP A 150 1.23 -3.12 1.39
N ALA A 151 1.14 -4.39 0.98
CA ALA A 151 1.94 -4.92 -0.11
C ALA A 151 1.24 -4.67 -1.48
N PRO A 152 1.97 -4.82 -2.60
CA PRO A 152 1.35 -4.80 -3.92
C PRO A 152 0.16 -5.76 -4.02
N ALA A 153 -0.95 -5.28 -4.58
CA ALA A 153 -2.12 -6.11 -4.80
C ALA A 153 -1.82 -7.21 -5.82
N ALA A 154 -2.44 -8.38 -5.64
CA ALA A 154 -2.35 -9.49 -6.56
C ALA A 154 -3.68 -9.68 -7.31
N GLU A 155 -3.61 -9.74 -8.64
CA GLU A 155 -4.78 -9.89 -9.51
C GLU A 155 -4.97 -11.35 -9.92
N GLY A 156 -6.16 -11.88 -9.63
CA GLY A 156 -6.54 -13.26 -9.90
C GLY A 156 -6.24 -14.22 -8.75
N ALA A 157 -7.04 -15.28 -8.66
CA ALA A 157 -6.97 -16.27 -7.58
C ALA A 157 -5.58 -16.92 -7.44
N GLU A 158 -4.96 -17.31 -8.56
CA GLU A 158 -3.64 -17.95 -8.55
C GLU A 158 -2.56 -17.00 -8.02
N ALA A 159 -2.55 -15.74 -8.47
CA ALA A 159 -1.61 -14.74 -8.00
C ALA A 159 -1.84 -14.39 -6.52
N GLY A 160 -3.09 -14.29 -6.08
CA GLY A 160 -3.44 -14.05 -4.68
C GLY A 160 -2.94 -15.15 -3.74
N VAL A 161 -3.14 -16.43 -4.12
CA VAL A 161 -2.64 -17.58 -3.37
C VAL A 161 -1.10 -17.59 -3.35
N ALA A 162 -0.45 -17.37 -4.49
CA ALA A 162 1.00 -17.34 -4.58
C ALA A 162 1.61 -16.21 -3.73
N ALA A 163 1.02 -15.01 -3.76
CA ALA A 163 1.47 -13.87 -2.96
C ALA A 163 1.35 -14.16 -1.45
N TYR A 164 0.26 -14.81 -1.02
CA TYR A 164 0.09 -15.19 0.38
C TYR A 164 1.07 -16.31 0.81
N GLU A 165 1.31 -17.32 -0.03
CA GLU A 165 2.32 -18.35 0.22
C GLU A 165 3.73 -17.75 0.36
N GLU A 166 4.11 -16.82 -0.53
CA GLU A 166 5.38 -16.10 -0.46
C GLU A 166 5.50 -15.29 0.84
N ALA A 167 4.42 -14.61 1.24
CA ALA A 167 4.39 -13.82 2.46
C ALA A 167 4.53 -14.68 3.73
N LEU A 168 3.84 -15.83 3.79
CA LEU A 168 4.00 -16.79 4.87
C LEU A 168 5.46 -17.29 4.95
N ALA A 169 6.07 -17.60 3.81
CA ALA A 169 7.45 -18.04 3.74
C ALA A 169 8.43 -16.94 4.22
N ALA A 170 8.21 -15.68 3.83
CA ALA A 170 9.02 -14.54 4.25
C ALA A 170 8.97 -14.32 5.77
N VAL A 171 7.80 -14.51 6.39
CA VAL A 171 7.62 -14.43 7.85
C VAL A 171 8.11 -15.70 8.56
N GLY A 172 8.18 -16.82 7.85
CA GLY A 172 8.50 -18.14 8.39
C GLY A 172 7.33 -18.78 9.13
N LEU A 173 6.11 -18.57 8.63
CA LEU A 173 4.86 -19.16 9.09
C LEU A 173 4.53 -20.44 8.30
N PRO A 174 3.79 -21.40 8.90
CA PRO A 174 3.32 -22.58 8.19
C PRO A 174 2.26 -22.21 7.13
N ALA A 175 2.14 -23.06 6.10
CA ALA A 175 1.21 -22.87 4.98
C ALA A 175 -0.23 -23.36 5.25
N ASP A 176 -0.58 -23.64 6.52
CA ASP A 176 -1.83 -24.30 6.88
C ASP A 176 -3.08 -23.51 6.47
N THR A 177 -2.99 -22.18 6.46
CA THR A 177 -4.08 -21.26 6.08
C THR A 177 -4.26 -21.09 4.57
N VAL A 178 -3.36 -21.63 3.75
CA VAL A 178 -3.43 -21.53 2.30
C VAL A 178 -4.58 -22.37 1.75
N ASP A 179 -4.81 -23.56 2.29
CA ASP A 179 -5.92 -24.41 1.86
C ASP A 179 -7.27 -23.81 2.28
N GLU A 180 -7.32 -23.08 3.40
CA GLU A 180 -8.48 -22.29 3.79
C GLU A 180 -8.74 -21.15 2.81
N LEU A 181 -7.69 -20.44 2.36
CA LEU A 181 -7.81 -19.41 1.34
C LEU A 181 -8.38 -19.97 0.03
N ARG A 182 -7.85 -21.10 -0.45
CA ARG A 182 -8.35 -21.80 -1.65
C ARG A 182 -9.84 -22.16 -1.50
N GLN A 183 -10.24 -22.70 -0.36
CA GLN A 183 -11.64 -23.03 -0.09
C GLN A 183 -12.56 -21.79 -0.09
N LYS A 184 -12.09 -20.65 0.43
CA LYS A 184 -12.85 -19.39 0.41
C LYS A 184 -13.02 -18.85 -1.01
N ILE A 185 -11.99 -18.97 -1.84
CA ILE A 185 -12.05 -18.59 -3.26
C ILE A 185 -13.05 -19.47 -4.02
N ASP A 186 -12.95 -20.79 -3.87
CA ASP A 186 -13.82 -21.75 -4.56
C ASP A 186 -15.27 -21.69 -4.09
N GLY A 187 -15.49 -21.32 -2.82
CA GLY A 187 -16.81 -21.17 -2.22
C GLY A 187 -17.61 -19.98 -2.77
N GLY A 188 -16.93 -18.96 -3.29
CA GLY A 188 -17.56 -17.76 -3.81
C GLY A 188 -18.31 -16.93 -2.74
N PRO A 189 -19.22 -16.04 -3.16
CA PRO A 189 -19.91 -15.13 -2.24
C PRO A 189 -20.81 -15.84 -1.23
N THR A 190 -20.73 -15.45 0.04
CA THR A 190 -21.52 -16.04 1.14
C THR A 190 -22.80 -15.26 1.50
N GLY A 191 -22.98 -14.06 0.93
CA GLY A 191 -24.12 -13.16 1.19
C GLY A 191 -25.37 -13.47 0.36
N ARG A 192 -26.52 -12.91 0.75
CA ARG A 192 -27.74 -12.96 -0.07
C ARG A 192 -27.66 -11.90 -1.19
N PRO A 193 -28.37 -12.11 -2.31
CA PRO A 193 -28.49 -11.08 -3.34
C PRO A 193 -29.02 -9.76 -2.75
N GLY A 194 -28.23 -8.68 -2.87
CA GLY A 194 -28.56 -7.35 -2.34
C GLY A 194 -27.90 -7.01 -1.00
N ASP A 195 -27.18 -7.94 -0.38
CA ASP A 195 -26.32 -7.63 0.77
C ASP A 195 -25.11 -6.78 0.32
N ALA A 196 -24.55 -6.00 1.25
CA ALA A 196 -23.29 -5.31 0.99
C ALA A 196 -22.19 -6.36 0.72
N PRO A 197 -21.27 -6.10 -0.24
CA PRO A 197 -20.21 -7.04 -0.55
C PRO A 197 -19.40 -7.38 0.71
N GLN A 198 -19.24 -8.67 0.96
CA GLN A 198 -18.47 -9.16 2.09
C GLN A 198 -17.04 -9.41 1.65
N SER A 199 -16.07 -8.78 2.31
CA SER A 199 -14.68 -9.15 2.13
C SER A 199 -14.38 -10.47 2.82
N MET A 200 -13.57 -11.29 2.16
CA MET A 200 -13.11 -12.59 2.65
C MET A 200 -11.60 -12.57 2.74
N GLY A 201 -11.03 -13.40 3.62
CA GLY A 201 -9.60 -13.36 3.87
C GLY A 201 -9.14 -14.44 4.84
N VAL A 202 -7.84 -14.61 4.95
CA VAL A 202 -7.19 -15.46 5.96
C VAL A 202 -6.04 -14.68 6.59
N SER A 203 -5.66 -15.06 7.80
CA SER A 203 -4.52 -14.47 8.49
C SER A 203 -3.72 -15.55 9.22
N ALA A 204 -2.45 -15.28 9.43
CA ALA A 204 -1.58 -16.10 10.24
C ALA A 204 -0.58 -15.22 11.00
N ASP A 205 -0.31 -15.59 12.25
CA ASP A 205 0.44 -14.77 13.19
C ASP A 205 1.62 -15.53 13.78
N LEU A 206 2.74 -14.84 13.96
CA LEU A 206 3.81 -15.33 14.80
C LEU A 206 3.37 -15.30 16.27
N PRO A 207 3.86 -16.24 17.11
CA PRO A 207 3.71 -16.11 18.55
C PRO A 207 4.28 -14.77 19.03
N ARG A 208 3.53 -14.06 19.88
CA ARG A 208 3.97 -12.78 20.46
C ARG A 208 5.31 -12.95 21.17
N GLN A 209 6.26 -12.06 20.87
CA GLN A 209 7.57 -12.02 21.51
C GLN A 209 7.90 -10.62 22.00
N GLN A 210 8.38 -10.51 23.25
CA GLN A 210 8.74 -9.24 23.89
C GLN A 210 7.62 -8.18 23.80
N GLY A 211 6.36 -8.62 23.88
CA GLY A 211 5.19 -7.76 23.80
C GLY A 211 4.83 -7.29 22.38
N VAL A 212 5.40 -7.90 21.33
CA VAL A 212 5.11 -7.59 19.92
C VAL A 212 4.47 -8.80 19.23
N GLY A 213 3.26 -8.62 18.69
CA GLY A 213 2.66 -9.52 17.71
C GLY A 213 3.07 -9.09 16.30
N PHE A 214 3.23 -10.06 15.39
CA PHE A 214 3.49 -9.78 13.97
C PHE A 214 2.82 -10.86 13.12
N GLY A 215 2.10 -10.45 12.08
CA GLY A 215 1.28 -11.33 11.28
C GLY A 215 1.24 -10.93 9.80
N VAL A 216 0.57 -11.78 9.03
CA VAL A 216 0.21 -11.51 7.65
C VAL A 216 -1.23 -11.92 7.42
N SER A 217 -1.95 -11.09 6.69
CA SER A 217 -3.32 -11.34 6.27
C SER A 217 -3.53 -11.03 4.80
N THR A 218 -4.51 -11.68 4.22
CA THR A 218 -5.01 -11.35 2.88
C THR A 218 -6.50 -11.09 2.94
N THR A 219 -6.97 -10.14 2.13
CA THR A 219 -8.38 -9.83 1.96
C THR A 219 -8.72 -9.67 0.47
N PHE A 220 -9.87 -10.16 0.05
CA PHE A 220 -10.40 -10.01 -1.31
C PHE A 220 -11.92 -9.91 -1.29
N GLN A 221 -12.51 -9.43 -2.39
CA GLN A 221 -13.97 -9.38 -2.56
C GLN A 221 -14.40 -10.44 -3.59
N PRO A 222 -15.20 -11.45 -3.19
CA PRO A 222 -15.57 -12.57 -4.07
C PRO A 222 -16.58 -12.18 -5.15
N ASP A 223 -17.29 -11.04 -4.98
CA ASP A 223 -18.30 -10.53 -5.92
C ASP A 223 -17.71 -9.71 -7.09
N SER A 224 -16.40 -9.60 -7.17
CA SER A 224 -15.72 -8.82 -8.22
C SER A 224 -15.50 -9.68 -9.47
N ASP A 225 -15.75 -9.11 -10.66
CA ASP A 225 -15.44 -9.76 -11.94
C ASP A 225 -13.94 -10.09 -12.05
N ASP A 226 -13.10 -9.25 -11.44
CA ASP A 226 -11.66 -9.45 -11.28
C ASP A 226 -11.32 -9.56 -9.78
N LEU A 227 -10.93 -10.75 -9.33
CA LEU A 227 -10.51 -10.95 -7.93
C LEU A 227 -9.20 -10.19 -7.68
N VAL A 228 -9.25 -9.21 -6.79
CA VAL A 228 -8.07 -8.47 -6.32
C VAL A 228 -7.82 -8.82 -4.86
N PHE A 229 -6.61 -9.29 -4.58
CA PHE A 229 -6.15 -9.65 -3.24
C PHE A 229 -5.27 -8.52 -2.70
N LEU A 230 -5.66 -8.02 -1.53
CA LEU A 230 -4.87 -7.12 -0.72
C LEU A 230 -4.11 -7.95 0.30
N LEU A 231 -2.79 -7.79 0.36
CA LEU A 231 -1.92 -8.44 1.31
C LEU A 231 -1.43 -7.40 2.31
N GLU A 232 -1.65 -7.65 3.59
CA GLU A 232 -1.27 -6.78 4.70
C GLU A 232 -0.34 -7.53 5.64
N TYR A 233 0.79 -6.92 6.01
CA TYR A 233 1.56 -7.34 7.18
C TYR A 233 1.22 -6.41 8.32
N ASP A 234 0.98 -6.97 9.50
CA ASP A 234 0.60 -6.20 10.67
C ASP A 234 1.52 -6.50 11.86
N ALA A 235 1.69 -5.51 12.72
CA ALA A 235 2.31 -5.70 14.01
C ALA A 235 1.58 -4.90 15.08
N ASP A 236 1.58 -5.39 16.31
CA ASP A 236 0.99 -4.65 17.41
C ASP A 236 1.76 -4.88 18.71
N TRP A 237 1.89 -3.81 19.49
CA TRP A 237 2.60 -3.82 20.76
C TRP A 237 1.62 -3.93 21.92
N ASP A 238 2.09 -4.50 23.03
CA ASP A 238 1.42 -4.42 24.31
C ASP A 238 1.15 -2.95 24.67
N VAL A 239 0.03 -2.72 25.35
CA VAL A 239 -0.37 -1.38 25.75
C VAL A 239 0.60 -0.82 26.79
N VAL A 240 1.03 0.43 26.56
CA VAL A 240 1.96 1.16 27.44
C VAL A 240 1.23 2.32 28.14
N PRO A 241 1.76 2.86 29.24
CA PRO A 241 1.21 4.07 29.87
C PRO A 241 1.20 5.27 28.90
N ILE A 242 0.19 6.13 29.02
CA ILE A 242 0.18 7.45 28.35
C ILE A 242 1.12 8.38 29.15
N PRO A 243 2.09 9.06 28.51
CA PRO A 243 2.99 10.03 29.16
C PRO A 243 2.27 11.23 29.78
#